data_AF-A0A2G9MCS1-F1
#
_entry.id   AF-A0A2G9MCS1-F1
#
_cell.length_a   1.000
_cell.length_b   1.000
_cell.length_c   1.000
_cell.angle_alpha   90.00
_cell.angle_beta   90.00
_cell.angle_gamma   90.00
#
_symmetry.space_group_name_H-M   'P 1'
#
loop_
_entity.id
_entity.type
_entity.pdbx_description
1 polymer ?
#
loop_
_entity_poly.entity_id
_entity_poly.type
_entity_poly.pdbx_seq_one_letter_code
_entity_poly.pdbx_strand_id
1 'polypeptide(L)'
;MMKCILFIVLCIVLSTVALADFNTDFQDIKANSEGQQLTGPVGTLFKNVNMNIYIEQTTGEELVVGIVIEDKVITSINLEELENPSLNVYTTESAIQEMSTSKDLLLAVKEAVAEEKITYNAVGFFNKIKFAVLSLFLNFDGDNEVEESNDDGNIFVQETSDENTISSTVDADDDINELENVDETENEEIDEPNVDADVEEEAVDEGLPKTHVIEMTGIGFGKDVLTINVGDTVEWKNSRNGGYTNAMVIGTMWCRDVKSSIFEPGLSYQYTFTETGTCTIVDGIFTTETMKVVIEE
;
A
#
# COMPACT_ATOMS: atom_id res chain seq x y z
N MET A 1 27.35 -4.14 -15.68
CA MET A 1 26.32 -3.78 -16.66
C MET A 1 25.00 -4.42 -16.20
N MET A 2 24.44 -3.90 -15.10
CA MET A 2 23.40 -4.59 -14.30
C MET A 2 22.50 -3.56 -13.55
N LYS A 3 22.48 -2.31 -14.04
CA LYS A 3 21.90 -1.14 -13.34
C LYS A 3 20.49 -0.75 -13.81
N CYS A 4 19.91 -1.45 -14.77
CA CYS A 4 18.57 -1.14 -15.27
C CYS A 4 17.54 -2.23 -14.96
N ILE A 5 17.76 -3.12 -13.98
CA ILE A 5 16.98 -4.37 -13.89
C ILE A 5 15.48 -4.19 -13.65
N LEU A 6 15.01 -3.35 -12.72
CA LEU A 6 13.56 -3.06 -12.57
C LEU A 6 12.96 -2.45 -13.86
N PHE A 7 13.75 -1.61 -14.50
CA PHE A 7 13.45 -0.97 -15.78
C PHE A 7 13.51 -1.95 -16.95
N ILE A 8 14.28 -3.04 -16.82
CA ILE A 8 14.39 -4.16 -17.74
C ILE A 8 13.20 -5.07 -17.52
N VAL A 9 12.75 -5.33 -16.29
CA VAL A 9 11.49 -6.07 -16.06
C VAL A 9 10.33 -5.31 -16.66
N LEU A 10 10.25 -3.99 -16.47
CA LEU A 10 9.35 -3.14 -17.24
C LEU A 10 9.63 -3.36 -18.74
N CYS A 11 10.83 -3.07 -19.27
CA CYS A 11 11.15 -3.21 -20.70
C CYS A 11 10.93 -4.58 -21.36
N ILE A 12 11.05 -5.69 -20.64
CA ILE A 12 10.84 -7.04 -21.16
C ILE A 12 9.33 -7.32 -21.19
N VAL A 13 8.56 -6.92 -20.16
CA VAL A 13 7.08 -6.82 -20.23
C VAL A 13 6.64 -5.96 -21.41
N LEU A 14 7.41 -4.90 -21.70
CA LEU A 14 7.09 -3.85 -22.66
C LEU A 14 7.54 -4.13 -24.12
N SER A 15 8.47 -5.05 -24.36
CA SER A 15 9.04 -5.31 -25.71
C SER A 15 8.40 -6.48 -26.45
N THR A 16 7.53 -7.23 -25.78
CA THR A 16 6.98 -8.51 -26.26
C THR A 16 5.53 -8.42 -26.71
N VAL A 17 4.94 -7.22 -26.76
CA VAL A 17 3.52 -7.01 -27.10
C VAL A 17 3.19 -7.21 -28.60
N ALA A 18 3.95 -8.05 -29.32
CA ALA A 18 3.49 -8.57 -30.61
C ALA A 18 2.34 -9.57 -30.36
N LEU A 19 1.11 -9.04 -30.35
CA LEU A 19 -0.24 -9.58 -30.05
C LEU A 19 -0.60 -11.07 -30.28
N ALA A 20 0.29 -11.93 -30.78
CA ALA A 20 -0.03 -13.34 -31.03
C ALA A 20 0.28 -14.29 -29.86
N ASP A 21 1.19 -13.95 -28.93
CA ASP A 21 1.53 -14.86 -27.83
C ASP A 21 2.09 -14.17 -26.58
N PHE A 22 1.42 -13.10 -26.13
CA PHE A 22 1.79 -12.38 -24.90
C PHE A 22 1.93 -13.33 -23.69
N ASN A 23 1.17 -14.43 -23.65
CA ASN A 23 1.28 -15.41 -22.58
C ASN A 23 2.63 -16.15 -22.58
N THR A 24 3.13 -16.56 -23.74
CA THR A 24 4.46 -17.20 -23.85
C THR A 24 5.57 -16.22 -23.47
N ASP A 25 5.49 -14.99 -23.98
CA ASP A 25 6.47 -13.96 -23.66
C ASP A 25 6.44 -13.58 -22.17
N PHE A 26 5.25 -13.55 -21.56
CA PHE A 26 5.07 -13.33 -20.13
C PHE A 26 5.75 -14.42 -19.28
N GLN A 27 5.67 -15.69 -19.68
CA GLN A 27 6.38 -16.74 -18.96
C GLN A 27 7.90 -16.55 -19.01
N ASP A 28 8.44 -16.12 -20.15
CA ASP A 28 9.86 -15.81 -20.29
C ASP A 28 10.27 -14.62 -19.44
N ILE A 29 9.45 -13.56 -19.39
CA ILE A 29 9.65 -12.42 -18.48
C ILE A 29 9.69 -12.91 -17.05
N LYS A 30 8.67 -13.67 -16.63
CA LYS A 30 8.53 -14.17 -15.27
C LYS A 30 9.76 -14.97 -14.87
N ALA A 31 10.14 -15.95 -15.68
CA ALA A 31 11.29 -16.81 -15.43
C ALA A 31 12.61 -16.05 -15.34
N ASN A 32 12.78 -14.96 -16.12
CA ASN A 32 14.00 -14.17 -16.10
C ASN A 32 14.01 -13.12 -14.99
N SER A 33 12.86 -12.69 -14.50
CA SER A 33 12.72 -11.55 -13.58
C SER A 33 12.51 -11.96 -12.13
N GLU A 34 11.82 -13.06 -11.87
CA GLU A 34 11.65 -13.59 -10.52
C GLU A 34 13.00 -13.99 -9.91
N GLY A 35 13.18 -13.69 -8.63
CA GLY A 35 14.44 -13.87 -7.90
C GLY A 35 15.49 -12.79 -8.17
N GLN A 36 15.25 -11.84 -9.08
CA GLN A 36 16.20 -10.76 -9.32
C GLN A 36 16.21 -9.74 -8.19
N GLN A 37 17.42 -9.39 -7.74
CA GLN A 37 17.63 -8.37 -6.71
C GLN A 37 17.80 -6.98 -7.32
N LEU A 38 16.99 -6.05 -6.87
CA LEU A 38 17.06 -4.63 -7.17
C LEU A 38 18.21 -3.98 -6.40
N THR A 39 19.08 -3.27 -7.14
CA THR A 39 20.26 -2.64 -6.58
C THR A 39 20.11 -1.11 -6.52
N GLY A 40 20.95 -0.46 -5.71
CA GLY A 40 21.03 1.00 -5.63
C GLY A 40 19.78 1.67 -5.04
N PRO A 41 19.56 2.97 -5.35
CA PRO A 41 18.43 3.74 -4.85
C PRO A 41 17.06 3.15 -5.23
N VAL A 42 16.97 2.54 -6.42
CA VAL A 42 15.75 1.88 -6.92
C VAL A 42 15.36 0.72 -5.99
N GLY A 43 16.30 -0.15 -5.61
CA GLY A 43 16.00 -1.24 -4.69
C GLY A 43 15.51 -0.74 -3.33
N THR A 44 16.09 0.33 -2.79
CA THR A 44 15.62 0.94 -1.54
C THR A 44 14.21 1.53 -1.69
N LEU A 45 13.93 2.19 -2.82
CA LEU A 45 12.62 2.76 -3.10
C LEU A 45 11.54 1.70 -3.31
N PHE A 46 11.88 0.56 -3.88
CA PHE A 46 10.92 -0.51 -4.17
C PHE A 46 11.01 -1.68 -3.17
N LYS A 47 11.67 -1.51 -2.03
CA LYS A 47 11.65 -2.49 -0.94
C LYS A 47 10.23 -2.64 -0.39
N ASN A 48 9.73 -3.88 -0.36
CA ASN A 48 8.43 -4.30 0.18
C ASN A 48 7.27 -3.59 -0.54
N VAL A 49 7.19 -3.77 -1.86
CA VAL A 49 6.20 -3.13 -2.73
C VAL A 49 5.40 -4.19 -3.45
N ASN A 50 4.08 -4.09 -3.32
CA ASN A 50 3.10 -4.77 -4.18
C ASN A 50 2.65 -3.76 -5.24
N MET A 51 2.75 -4.10 -6.51
CA MET A 51 2.47 -3.18 -7.61
C MET A 51 1.49 -3.77 -8.59
N ASN A 52 0.46 -3.01 -8.96
CA ASN A 52 -0.37 -3.29 -10.14
C ASN A 52 0.05 -2.35 -11.27
N ILE A 53 0.27 -2.89 -12.47
CA ILE A 53 0.54 -2.12 -13.68
C ILE A 53 -0.63 -2.33 -14.64
N TYR A 54 -1.38 -1.28 -14.89
CA TYR A 54 -2.51 -1.24 -15.82
C TYR A 54 -2.03 -0.71 -17.17
N ILE A 55 -2.20 -1.52 -18.21
CA ILE A 55 -1.74 -1.24 -19.56
C ILE A 55 -2.95 -1.17 -20.48
N GLU A 56 -3.27 0.04 -20.96
CA GLU A 56 -4.30 0.23 -21.97
C GLU A 56 -3.77 -0.20 -23.34
N GLN A 57 -4.38 -1.24 -23.92
CA GLN A 57 -4.05 -1.75 -25.24
C GLN A 57 -4.70 -0.91 -26.34
N THR A 58 -4.15 -0.95 -27.54
CA THR A 58 -4.74 -0.28 -28.72
C THR A 58 -6.16 -0.77 -29.08
N THR A 59 -6.56 -1.95 -28.59
CA THR A 59 -7.92 -2.49 -28.71
C THR A 59 -8.93 -1.85 -27.76
N GLY A 60 -8.46 -1.10 -26.74
CA GLY A 60 -9.25 -0.58 -25.64
C GLY A 60 -9.42 -1.56 -24.47
N GLU A 61 -8.82 -2.76 -24.54
CA GLU A 61 -8.74 -3.69 -23.42
C GLU A 61 -7.63 -3.26 -22.45
N GLU A 62 -7.85 -3.49 -21.15
CA GLU A 62 -6.86 -3.24 -20.12
C GLU A 62 -6.19 -4.55 -19.70
N LEU A 63 -4.87 -4.58 -19.73
CA LEU A 63 -4.06 -5.68 -19.21
C LEU A 63 -3.50 -5.27 -17.85
N VAL A 64 -3.66 -6.12 -16.83
CA VAL A 64 -3.12 -5.88 -15.49
C VAL A 64 -1.98 -6.85 -15.20
N VAL A 65 -0.85 -6.31 -14.76
CA VAL A 65 0.32 -7.09 -14.32
C VAL A 65 0.59 -6.79 -12.84
N GLY A 66 0.49 -7.81 -12.00
CA GLY A 66 0.83 -7.73 -10.59
C GLY A 66 2.30 -8.12 -10.34
N ILE A 67 3.01 -7.31 -9.56
CA ILE A 67 4.42 -7.54 -9.19
C ILE A 67 4.57 -7.43 -7.67
N VAL A 68 5.18 -8.43 -7.05
CA VAL A 68 5.53 -8.44 -5.63
C VAL A 68 7.05 -8.33 -5.48
N ILE A 69 7.49 -7.37 -4.67
CA ILE A 69 8.91 -7.10 -4.40
C ILE A 69 9.13 -7.15 -2.88
N GLU A 70 9.84 -8.15 -2.40
CA GLU A 70 10.16 -8.34 -0.98
C GLU A 70 11.67 -8.21 -0.75
N ASP A 71 12.07 -7.38 0.22
CA ASP A 71 13.47 -7.09 0.51
C ASP A 71 14.34 -6.83 -0.75
N LYS A 72 13.77 -6.03 -1.66
CA LYS A 72 14.39 -5.65 -2.95
C LYS A 72 14.50 -6.81 -3.95
N VAL A 73 13.91 -7.96 -3.71
CA VAL A 73 13.88 -9.10 -4.64
C VAL A 73 12.49 -9.19 -5.25
N ILE A 74 12.41 -9.38 -6.57
CA ILE A 74 11.14 -9.64 -7.25
C ILE A 74 10.72 -11.07 -6.92
N THR A 75 9.67 -11.26 -6.13
CA THR A 75 9.25 -12.58 -5.65
C THR A 75 8.13 -13.19 -6.48
N SER A 76 7.28 -12.36 -7.10
CA SER A 76 6.20 -12.82 -7.95
C SER A 76 5.90 -11.83 -9.07
N ILE A 77 5.60 -12.35 -10.26
CA ILE A 77 4.96 -11.64 -11.36
C ILE A 77 3.75 -12.45 -11.85
N ASN A 78 2.57 -11.85 -11.90
CA ASN A 78 1.32 -12.48 -12.36
C ASN A 78 0.52 -11.56 -13.31
N LEU A 79 -0.36 -12.17 -14.11
CA LEU A 79 -1.29 -11.46 -15.01
C LEU A 79 -2.65 -11.24 -14.34
N GLU A 80 -2.60 -10.84 -13.09
CA GLU A 80 -3.78 -10.66 -12.24
C GLU A 80 -3.57 -9.41 -11.38
N GLU A 81 -4.68 -8.79 -11.00
CA GLU A 81 -4.66 -7.67 -10.09
C GLU A 81 -4.35 -8.15 -8.67
N LEU A 82 -3.36 -7.54 -8.00
CA LEU A 82 -3.11 -7.79 -6.59
C LEU A 82 -4.19 -7.11 -5.75
N GLU A 83 -4.76 -7.82 -4.77
CA GLU A 83 -5.81 -7.28 -3.89
C GLU A 83 -5.33 -6.14 -2.98
N ASN A 84 -4.06 -6.17 -2.58
CA ASN A 84 -3.46 -5.21 -1.65
C ASN A 84 -2.23 -4.53 -2.28
N PRO A 85 -2.41 -3.73 -3.35
CA PRO A 85 -1.31 -3.03 -3.97
C PRO A 85 -0.87 -1.87 -3.08
N SER A 86 0.42 -1.60 -3.10
CA SER A 86 1.06 -0.42 -2.52
C SER A 86 1.31 0.68 -3.56
N LEU A 87 1.29 0.32 -4.84
CA LEU A 87 1.49 1.20 -5.97
C LEU A 87 0.67 0.71 -7.16
N ASN A 88 -0.10 1.61 -7.77
CA ASN A 88 -0.73 1.38 -9.06
C ASN A 88 0.01 2.24 -10.10
N VAL A 89 0.35 1.65 -11.25
CA VAL A 89 0.98 2.34 -12.37
C VAL A 89 0.06 2.20 -13.57
N TYR A 90 -0.20 3.29 -14.29
CA TYR A 90 -1.06 3.31 -15.46
C TYR A 90 -0.25 3.80 -16.66
N THR A 91 -0.38 3.09 -17.79
CA THR A 91 0.29 3.45 -19.04
C THR A 91 -0.43 2.87 -20.24
N THR A 92 0.03 3.20 -21.44
CA THR A 92 -0.52 2.70 -22.71
C THR A 92 0.50 1.83 -23.44
N GLU A 93 0.01 0.90 -24.26
CA GLU A 93 0.84 0.09 -25.17
C GLU A 93 1.77 0.95 -26.06
N SER A 94 1.30 2.14 -26.47
CA SER A 94 2.10 3.07 -27.28
C SER A 94 3.28 3.69 -26.50
N ALA A 95 3.05 4.16 -25.27
CA ALA A 95 4.11 4.70 -24.41
C ALA A 95 5.17 3.63 -24.11
N ILE A 96 4.68 2.41 -23.89
CA ILE A 96 5.48 1.21 -23.70
C ILE A 96 6.42 0.96 -24.89
N GLN A 97 5.87 0.99 -26.10
CA GLN A 97 6.60 0.76 -27.33
C GLN A 97 7.65 1.86 -27.58
N GLU A 98 7.29 3.14 -27.35
CA GLU A 98 8.21 4.28 -27.46
C GLU A 98 9.44 4.09 -26.55
N MET A 99 9.22 3.69 -25.29
CA MET A 99 10.32 3.45 -24.34
C MET A 99 11.19 2.25 -24.73
N SER A 100 10.58 1.15 -25.17
CA SER A 100 11.31 -0.08 -25.57
C SER A 100 12.25 0.14 -26.75
N THR A 101 11.93 1.11 -27.62
CA THR A 101 12.72 1.46 -28.80
C THR A 101 13.71 2.61 -28.56
N SER A 102 13.66 3.23 -27.38
CA SER A 102 14.58 4.30 -27.01
C SER A 102 16.01 3.79 -26.81
N LYS A 103 16.99 4.60 -27.21
CA LYS A 103 18.42 4.35 -26.94
C LYS A 103 18.78 4.66 -25.48
N ASP A 104 18.09 5.64 -24.89
CA ASP A 104 18.21 6.01 -23.48
C ASP A 104 16.86 5.80 -22.81
N LEU A 105 16.77 4.66 -22.14
CA LEU A 105 15.54 4.21 -21.54
C LEU A 105 15.16 5.04 -20.30
N LEU A 106 16.15 5.50 -19.53
CA LEU A 106 15.90 6.29 -18.33
C LEU A 106 15.32 7.65 -18.72
N LEU A 107 15.90 8.28 -19.75
CA LEU A 107 15.36 9.50 -20.32
C LEU A 107 13.94 9.29 -20.85
N ALA A 108 13.68 8.21 -21.59
CA ALA A 108 12.37 7.92 -22.14
C ALA A 108 11.29 7.72 -21.05
N VAL A 109 11.60 7.04 -19.94
CA VAL A 109 10.65 6.96 -18.81
C VAL A 109 10.48 8.31 -18.13
N LYS A 110 11.54 9.09 -17.96
CA LYS A 110 11.44 10.45 -17.38
C LYS A 110 10.51 11.31 -18.23
N GLU A 111 10.68 11.30 -19.54
CA GLU A 111 9.82 12.00 -20.51
C GLU A 111 8.39 11.45 -20.45
N ALA A 112 8.20 10.13 -20.43
CA ALA A 112 6.87 9.53 -20.36
C ALA A 112 6.12 9.89 -19.06
N VAL A 113 6.82 9.97 -17.92
CA VAL A 113 6.22 10.45 -16.66
C VAL A 113 5.93 11.95 -16.72
N ALA A 114 6.82 12.76 -17.31
CA ALA A 114 6.64 14.20 -17.44
C ALA A 114 5.50 14.58 -18.40
N GLU A 115 5.28 13.78 -19.44
CA GLU A 115 4.19 13.90 -20.42
C GLU A 115 2.90 13.21 -19.96
N GLU A 116 2.85 12.67 -18.73
CA GLU A 116 1.71 11.93 -18.18
C GLU A 116 1.32 10.67 -18.99
N LYS A 117 2.20 10.16 -19.86
CA LYS A 117 2.06 8.86 -20.54
C LYS A 117 2.23 7.68 -19.58
N ILE A 118 2.92 7.92 -18.47
CA ILE A 118 2.93 7.04 -17.31
C ILE A 118 2.44 7.85 -16.12
N THR A 119 1.38 7.38 -15.49
CA THR A 119 0.93 7.92 -14.21
C THR A 119 1.03 6.85 -13.15
N TYR A 120 1.09 7.27 -11.89
CA TYR A 120 1.14 6.34 -10.78
C TYR A 120 0.32 6.87 -9.60
N ASN A 121 -0.27 5.95 -8.87
CA ASN A 121 -1.05 6.20 -7.68
C ASN A 121 -0.52 5.33 -6.54
N ALA A 122 0.13 5.96 -5.56
CA ALA A 122 0.58 5.26 -4.37
C ALA A 122 -0.59 4.99 -3.42
N VAL A 123 -0.70 3.73 -2.97
CA VAL A 123 -1.78 3.28 -2.08
C VAL A 123 -1.23 3.21 -0.65
N GLY A 124 -1.96 3.83 0.28
CA GLY A 124 -1.51 3.99 1.67
C GLY A 124 -0.63 5.23 1.90
N PHE A 125 -0.62 5.73 3.14
CA PHE A 125 0.01 7.00 3.50
C PHE A 125 1.54 6.99 3.39
N PHE A 126 2.21 5.96 3.94
CA PHE A 126 3.68 5.87 3.86
C PHE A 126 4.18 5.75 2.42
N ASN A 127 3.45 5.02 1.57
CA ASN A 127 3.80 4.88 0.16
C ASN A 127 3.62 6.20 -0.58
N LYS A 128 2.54 6.96 -0.31
CA LYS A 128 2.37 8.31 -0.86
C LYS A 128 3.53 9.22 -0.52
N ILE A 129 4.03 9.20 0.72
CA ILE A 129 5.22 9.97 1.10
C ILE A 129 6.46 9.46 0.35
N LYS A 130 6.68 8.14 0.36
CA LYS A 130 7.83 7.49 -0.30
C LYS A 130 7.93 7.87 -1.78
N PHE A 131 6.80 7.88 -2.48
CA PHE A 131 6.73 8.19 -3.91
C PHE A 131 6.56 9.68 -4.21
N ALA A 132 6.09 10.52 -3.27
CA ALA A 132 6.11 11.97 -3.43
C ALA A 132 7.54 12.52 -3.56
N VAL A 133 8.54 11.84 -3.00
CA VAL A 133 9.96 12.21 -3.20
C VAL A 133 10.46 11.80 -4.59
N LEU A 134 9.85 10.81 -5.25
CA LEU A 134 10.23 10.39 -6.60
C LEU A 134 10.10 11.55 -7.60
N SER A 135 9.01 12.31 -7.53
CA SER A 135 8.80 13.47 -8.41
C SER A 135 9.83 14.58 -8.16
N LEU A 136 10.36 14.71 -6.94
CA LEU A 136 11.47 15.63 -6.66
C LEU A 136 12.79 15.14 -7.27
N PHE A 137 13.07 13.84 -7.22
CA PHE A 137 14.29 13.26 -7.82
C PHE A 137 14.25 13.26 -9.35
N LEU A 138 13.10 13.03 -9.97
CA LEU A 138 12.96 13.06 -11.43
C LEU A 138 13.12 14.48 -12.01
N ASN A 139 12.72 15.50 -11.24
CA ASN A 139 12.84 16.91 -11.63
C ASN A 139 14.18 17.55 -11.26
N PHE A 140 15.03 16.87 -10.49
CA PHE A 140 16.38 17.35 -10.21
C PHE A 140 17.28 17.02 -11.41
N ASP A 141 17.06 17.76 -12.50
CA ASP A 141 17.95 17.75 -13.66
C ASP A 141 19.35 18.14 -13.20
N GLY A 142 20.27 17.19 -13.37
CA GLY A 142 21.70 17.44 -13.31
C GLY A 142 22.14 18.24 -14.53
N ASP A 143 21.73 19.51 -14.62
CA ASP A 143 22.33 20.51 -15.50
C ASP A 143 23.77 20.85 -15.09
N ASN A 144 24.27 20.26 -14.01
CA ASN A 144 25.71 20.19 -13.78
C ASN A 144 26.29 19.06 -14.62
N GLU A 145 26.71 19.40 -15.84
CA GLU A 145 27.94 18.83 -16.41
C GLU A 145 28.99 18.80 -15.30
N VAL A 146 29.18 17.64 -14.67
CA VAL A 146 30.39 17.38 -13.90
C VAL A 146 31.48 17.25 -14.95
N GLU A 147 32.13 18.37 -15.27
CA GLU A 147 33.48 18.31 -15.83
C GLU A 147 34.28 17.37 -14.92
N GLU A 148 34.86 16.32 -15.51
CA GLU A 148 35.82 15.43 -14.86
C GLU A 148 37.01 16.26 -14.36
N SER A 149 36.86 16.85 -13.18
CA SER A 149 37.98 17.24 -12.36
C SER A 149 38.26 16.04 -11.46
N ASN A 150 39.41 15.41 -11.72
CA ASN A 150 40.06 14.49 -10.79
C ASN A 150 40.33 15.26 -9.50
N ASP A 151 39.41 15.20 -8.54
CA ASP A 151 39.67 15.61 -7.17
C ASP A 151 39.10 14.54 -6.23
N ASP A 152 40.00 13.91 -5.47
CA ASP A 152 39.76 12.87 -4.48
C ASP A 152 39.04 13.45 -3.24
N GLY A 153 37.85 14.01 -3.46
CA GLY A 153 37.01 14.67 -2.47
C GLY A 153 35.93 13.75 -1.93
N ASN A 154 36.25 13.07 -0.83
CA ASN A 154 35.39 12.22 -0.02
C ASN A 154 34.05 12.92 0.34
N ILE A 155 32.95 12.60 -0.37
CA ILE A 155 31.59 13.02 0.03
C ILE A 155 31.12 12.07 1.13
N PHE A 156 31.32 12.52 2.36
CA PHE A 156 30.89 11.88 3.59
C PHE A 156 29.37 12.04 3.71
N VAL A 157 28.63 11.00 3.31
CA VAL A 157 27.25 10.81 3.78
C VAL A 157 27.37 10.33 5.22
N GLN A 158 27.01 11.22 6.15
CA GLN A 158 27.04 10.92 7.58
C GLN A 158 25.93 9.91 7.91
N GLU A 159 26.29 8.62 7.87
CA GLU A 159 25.52 7.55 8.49
C GLU A 159 25.55 7.74 10.00
N THR A 160 24.43 8.13 10.60
CA THR A 160 24.21 7.96 12.03
C THR A 160 23.74 6.54 12.27
N SER A 161 24.72 5.64 12.40
CA SER A 161 24.53 4.28 12.87
C SER A 161 24.83 4.24 14.37
N ASP A 162 23.79 4.18 15.20
CA ASP A 162 23.91 3.76 16.59
C ASP A 162 23.59 2.27 16.66
N GLU A 163 24.63 1.43 16.53
CA GLU A 163 24.62 0.04 16.96
C GLU A 163 24.47 -0.02 18.48
N ASN A 164 23.35 -0.55 18.96
CA ASN A 164 23.28 -1.15 20.30
C ASN A 164 22.99 -2.64 20.14
N THR A 165 24.07 -3.41 20.08
CA THR A 165 24.08 -4.88 20.01
C THR A 165 23.67 -5.46 21.36
N ILE A 166 22.42 -5.92 21.46
CA ILE A 166 21.96 -6.79 22.55
C ILE A 166 21.87 -8.22 22.02
N SER A 167 22.85 -9.01 22.43
CA SER A 167 22.87 -10.47 22.36
C SER A 167 21.83 -11.06 23.30
N SER A 168 20.90 -11.87 22.79
CA SER A 168 20.17 -12.86 23.58
C SER A 168 19.73 -14.04 22.71
N THR A 169 20.29 -15.18 23.06
CA THR A 169 19.96 -16.55 22.68
C THR A 169 18.59 -16.97 23.20
N VAL A 170 17.72 -17.59 22.39
CA VAL A 170 16.81 -18.66 22.84
C VAL A 170 16.49 -19.58 21.66
N ASP A 171 16.79 -20.87 21.84
CA ASP A 171 16.34 -22.01 21.03
C ASP A 171 14.82 -22.20 21.10
N ALA A 172 14.17 -22.56 20.00
CA ALA A 172 12.95 -23.34 20.02
C ALA A 172 12.71 -24.05 18.68
N ASP A 173 12.67 -25.37 18.77
CA ASP A 173 12.11 -26.30 17.79
C ASP A 173 10.72 -25.86 17.31
N ASP A 174 10.40 -26.09 16.04
CA ASP A 174 9.12 -26.71 15.70
C ASP A 174 9.14 -27.29 14.28
N ASP A 175 9.14 -28.63 14.24
CA ASP A 175 8.66 -29.46 13.14
C ASP A 175 7.17 -29.14 12.90
N ILE A 176 6.79 -28.72 11.69
CA ILE A 176 5.38 -28.75 11.29
C ILE A 176 5.20 -29.49 9.97
N ASN A 177 4.32 -30.49 10.10
CA ASN A 177 3.91 -31.54 9.20
C ASN A 177 3.38 -31.09 7.82
N GLU A 178 3.74 -31.96 6.88
CA GLU A 178 2.99 -32.51 5.75
C GLU A 178 1.44 -32.57 5.86
N LEU A 179 0.82 -32.34 4.69
CA LEU A 179 -0.48 -32.87 4.19
C LEU A 179 -1.74 -32.23 4.83
N GLU A 180 -2.83 -31.90 4.13
CA GLU A 180 -3.56 -32.66 3.10
C GLU A 180 -4.41 -31.78 2.13
N ASN A 181 -4.62 -32.31 0.92
CA ASN A 181 -5.72 -31.99 -0.01
C ASN A 181 -7.09 -32.38 0.58
N VAL A 182 -8.08 -31.48 0.52
CA VAL A 182 -9.54 -31.79 0.57
C VAL A 182 -10.24 -30.67 -0.21
N ASP A 183 -10.61 -30.89 -1.47
CA ASP A 183 -11.85 -31.49 -2.00
C ASP A 183 -12.96 -30.45 -2.25
N GLU A 184 -13.48 -30.54 -3.46
CA GLU A 184 -14.52 -29.70 -4.05
C GLU A 184 -15.87 -30.00 -3.38
N THR A 185 -16.70 -28.99 -3.14
CA THR A 185 -18.12 -29.24 -2.86
C THR A 185 -19.01 -28.12 -3.41
N GLU A 186 -19.64 -28.45 -4.53
CA GLU A 186 -21.09 -28.32 -4.80
C GLU A 186 -21.84 -27.06 -4.34
N ASN A 187 -22.04 -26.19 -5.34
CA ASN A 187 -23.27 -25.51 -5.74
C ASN A 187 -24.58 -25.91 -4.99
N GLU A 188 -25.16 -24.97 -4.23
CA GLU A 188 -26.59 -24.96 -3.86
C GLU A 188 -27.25 -23.65 -4.33
N GLU A 189 -28.20 -23.79 -5.26
CA GLU A 189 -29.22 -22.80 -5.59
C GLU A 189 -30.09 -22.54 -4.36
N ILE A 190 -30.12 -21.30 -3.86
CA ILE A 190 -31.08 -20.86 -2.86
C ILE A 190 -32.22 -20.14 -3.55
N ASP A 191 -33.37 -20.79 -3.51
CA ASP A 191 -34.70 -20.37 -3.94
C ASP A 191 -35.19 -19.16 -3.10
N GLU A 192 -35.71 -18.12 -3.76
CA GLU A 192 -36.21 -16.89 -3.14
C GLU A 192 -37.61 -17.11 -2.53
N PRO A 193 -37.83 -16.90 -1.22
CA PRO A 193 -39.18 -16.71 -0.70
C PRO A 193 -39.57 -15.23 -0.74
N ASN A 194 -40.52 -14.93 -1.61
CA ASN A 194 -41.31 -13.70 -1.61
C ASN A 194 -42.14 -13.61 -0.31
N VAL A 195 -41.82 -12.66 0.57
CA VAL A 195 -42.58 -12.37 1.80
C VAL A 195 -42.98 -10.90 1.81
N ASP A 196 -44.24 -10.63 1.46
CA ASP A 196 -44.95 -9.40 1.79
C ASP A 196 -45.09 -9.32 3.32
N ALA A 197 -44.23 -8.50 3.96
CA ALA A 197 -44.25 -8.25 5.40
C ALA A 197 -44.80 -6.86 5.69
N ASP A 198 -45.95 -6.88 6.37
CA ASP A 198 -46.63 -5.79 7.05
C ASP A 198 -45.64 -5.05 7.97
N VAL A 199 -45.42 -3.77 7.70
CA VAL A 199 -44.48 -2.91 8.44
C VAL A 199 -45.17 -2.49 9.74
N GLU A 200 -44.95 -3.26 10.80
CA GLU A 200 -45.17 -2.81 12.18
C GLU A 200 -44.12 -1.73 12.50
N GLU A 201 -44.61 -0.51 12.72
CA GLU A 201 -43.87 0.67 13.14
C GLU A 201 -43.35 0.43 14.58
N GLU A 202 -42.16 -0.16 14.72
CA GLU A 202 -41.51 -0.33 16.01
C GLU A 202 -41.20 1.04 16.63
N ALA A 203 -41.69 1.26 17.85
CA ALA A 203 -41.40 2.45 18.62
C ALA A 203 -39.89 2.55 18.88
N VAL A 204 -39.28 3.59 18.33
CA VAL A 204 -37.87 3.95 18.52
C VAL A 204 -37.60 4.13 20.01
N ASP A 205 -36.95 3.14 20.62
CA ASP A 205 -36.37 3.25 21.96
C ASP A 205 -35.25 4.28 21.89
N GLU A 206 -35.54 5.52 22.30
CA GLU A 206 -34.54 6.58 22.47
C GLU A 206 -33.56 6.17 23.58
N GLY A 207 -32.64 5.29 23.22
CA GLY A 207 -31.63 4.74 24.11
C GLY A 207 -30.79 5.88 24.68
N LEU A 208 -30.57 5.84 26.00
CA LEU A 208 -29.64 6.75 26.66
C LEU A 208 -28.27 6.70 25.96
N PRO A 209 -27.57 7.85 25.81
CA PRO A 209 -26.22 7.89 25.26
C PRO A 209 -25.29 6.85 25.88
N LYS A 210 -24.61 6.07 25.05
CA LYS A 210 -23.70 5.00 25.45
C LYS A 210 -22.25 5.43 25.24
N THR A 211 -21.34 4.85 26.03
CA THR A 211 -19.89 4.96 25.81
C THR A 211 -19.38 3.67 25.18
N HIS A 212 -18.70 3.79 24.04
CA HIS A 212 -18.08 2.70 23.30
C HIS A 212 -16.57 2.76 23.46
N VAL A 213 -15.95 1.70 23.97
CA VAL A 213 -14.50 1.66 24.19
C VAL A 213 -13.80 0.95 23.03
N ILE A 214 -12.82 1.62 22.44
CA ILE A 214 -11.94 1.10 21.39
C ILE A 214 -10.53 0.98 21.94
N GLU A 215 -9.96 -0.22 21.90
CA GLU A 215 -8.57 -0.42 22.29
C GLU A 215 -7.63 -0.03 21.15
N MET A 216 -6.57 0.70 21.46
CA MET A 216 -5.46 0.96 20.55
C MET A 216 -4.30 0.04 20.92
N THR A 217 -3.93 -0.85 20.01
CA THR A 217 -2.91 -1.89 20.21
C THR A 217 -1.65 -1.58 19.39
N GLY A 218 -0.64 -2.44 19.51
CA GLY A 218 0.61 -2.31 18.75
C GLY A 218 0.45 -2.44 17.23
N ILE A 219 -0.69 -2.93 16.77
CA ILE A 219 -1.01 -3.08 15.34
C ILE A 219 -2.02 -2.04 14.82
N GLY A 220 -2.58 -1.17 15.67
CA GLY A 220 -3.58 -0.17 15.25
C GLY A 220 -4.79 -0.11 16.15
N PHE A 221 -5.97 0.10 15.56
CA PHE A 221 -7.26 0.07 16.27
C PHE A 221 -7.72 -1.38 16.46
N GLY A 222 -8.34 -1.69 17.60
CA GLY A 222 -8.91 -3.02 17.85
C GLY A 222 -10.19 -3.30 17.06
N LYS A 223 -10.68 -2.32 16.29
CA LYS A 223 -11.86 -2.44 15.44
C LYS A 223 -11.75 -1.50 14.24
N ASP A 224 -12.02 -2.02 13.05
CA ASP A 224 -11.96 -1.24 11.81
C ASP A 224 -13.22 -0.41 11.58
N VAL A 225 -14.38 -0.87 12.05
CA VAL A 225 -15.68 -0.19 11.86
C VAL A 225 -16.50 -0.24 13.15
N LEU A 226 -16.91 0.93 13.64
CA LEU A 226 -17.80 1.09 14.79
C LEU A 226 -19.07 1.82 14.36
N THR A 227 -20.24 1.22 14.57
CA THR A 227 -21.54 1.89 14.39
C THR A 227 -22.06 2.35 15.76
N ILE A 228 -22.48 3.60 15.86
CA ILE A 228 -23.00 4.26 17.08
C ILE A 228 -24.20 5.15 16.73
N ASN A 229 -24.94 5.61 17.73
CA ASN A 229 -26.03 6.57 17.53
C ASN A 229 -25.57 8.00 17.84
N VAL A 230 -26.30 9.00 17.33
CA VAL A 230 -26.08 10.41 17.71
C VAL A 230 -26.19 10.57 19.22
N GLY A 231 -25.21 11.24 19.82
CA GLY A 231 -25.07 11.44 21.25
C GLY A 231 -24.14 10.44 21.93
N ASP A 232 -23.78 9.34 21.28
CA ASP A 232 -22.84 8.37 21.84
C ASP A 232 -21.42 8.95 21.96
N THR A 233 -20.68 8.41 22.92
CA THR A 233 -19.28 8.76 23.17
C THR A 233 -18.37 7.59 22.80
N VAL A 234 -17.31 7.87 22.05
CA VAL A 234 -16.26 6.89 21.77
C VAL A 234 -15.06 7.20 22.65
N GLU A 235 -14.58 6.19 23.37
CA GLU A 235 -13.37 6.21 24.18
C GLU A 235 -12.28 5.38 23.51
N TRP A 236 -11.19 6.01 23.08
CA TRP A 236 -10.00 5.30 22.61
C TRP A 236 -9.02 5.12 23.76
N LYS A 237 -8.80 3.87 24.16
CA LYS A 237 -7.91 3.48 25.26
C LYS A 237 -6.60 2.94 24.72
N ASN A 238 -5.47 3.55 25.10
CA ASN A 238 -4.16 3.11 24.67
C ASN A 238 -3.70 1.88 25.46
N SER A 239 -3.67 0.72 24.81
CA SER A 239 -3.22 -0.57 25.36
C SER A 239 -1.91 -1.03 24.72
N ARG A 240 -1.15 -0.13 24.09
CA ARG A 240 0.12 -0.46 23.42
C ARG A 240 1.20 -0.90 24.39
N ASN A 241 2.03 -1.81 23.92
CA ASN A 241 3.27 -2.25 24.56
C ASN A 241 4.41 -2.24 23.52
N GLY A 242 5.68 -2.28 23.98
CA GLY A 242 6.85 -2.37 23.10
C GLY A 242 7.53 -1.03 22.76
N GLY A 243 8.05 -0.91 21.53
CA GLY A 243 8.91 0.21 21.10
C GLY A 243 8.17 1.51 20.74
N TYR A 244 6.90 1.41 20.33
CA TYR A 244 6.04 2.55 20.00
C TYR A 244 4.76 2.47 20.81
N THR A 245 4.76 3.13 21.96
CA THR A 245 3.71 2.99 22.99
C THR A 245 2.73 4.14 23.03
N ASN A 246 3.05 5.27 22.42
CA ASN A 246 2.17 6.43 22.40
C ASN A 246 1.04 6.25 21.39
N ALA A 247 -0.07 6.93 21.64
CA ALA A 247 -1.23 6.98 20.75
C ALA A 247 -1.65 8.43 20.48
N MET A 248 -2.29 8.65 19.34
CA MET A 248 -2.90 9.92 18.96
C MET A 248 -4.09 9.63 18.04
N VAL A 249 -5.23 10.26 18.29
CA VAL A 249 -6.46 10.08 17.52
C VAL A 249 -6.72 11.33 16.68
N ILE A 250 -6.91 11.15 15.38
CA ILE A 250 -7.16 12.25 14.44
C ILE A 250 -8.33 11.89 13.51
N GLY A 251 -9.42 12.64 13.56
CA GLY A 251 -10.52 12.58 12.60
C GLY A 251 -10.20 13.33 11.31
N THR A 252 -10.78 12.86 10.21
CA THR A 252 -10.59 13.45 8.87
C THR A 252 -11.85 14.14 8.36
N MET A 253 -11.68 15.01 7.37
CA MET A 253 -12.78 15.71 6.69
C MET A 253 -13.70 16.48 7.66
N TRP A 254 -14.97 16.08 7.74
CA TRP A 254 -16.00 16.76 8.51
C TRP A 254 -15.85 16.55 10.03
N CYS A 255 -15.20 15.46 10.46
CA CYS A 255 -14.94 15.18 11.87
C CYS A 255 -13.54 15.60 12.34
N ARG A 256 -12.98 16.66 11.75
CA ARG A 256 -11.65 17.22 12.11
C ARG A 256 -11.50 17.67 13.57
N ASP A 257 -12.64 17.88 14.24
CA ASP A 257 -12.68 18.28 15.66
C ASP A 257 -12.39 17.09 16.59
N VAL A 258 -12.44 15.85 16.08
CA VAL A 258 -11.92 14.67 16.75
C VAL A 258 -10.41 14.71 16.70
N LYS A 259 -9.76 15.30 17.70
CA LYS A 259 -8.31 15.39 17.75
C LYS A 259 -7.81 15.31 19.19
N SER A 260 -7.01 14.29 19.47
CA SER A 260 -6.31 14.17 20.75
C SER A 260 -4.92 14.81 20.70
N SER A 261 -4.37 15.12 21.87
CA SER A 261 -2.91 15.19 22.04
C SER A 261 -2.32 13.77 21.99
N ILE A 262 -1.00 13.64 21.93
CA ILE A 262 -0.33 12.36 22.14
C ILE A 262 -0.61 11.90 23.59
N PHE A 263 -0.92 10.61 23.79
CA PHE A 263 -1.18 10.03 25.12
C PHE A 263 -0.49 8.68 25.33
N GLU A 264 -0.03 8.45 26.56
CA GLU A 264 0.75 7.29 27.01
C GLU A 264 -0.10 6.02 27.20
N PRO A 265 0.49 4.81 27.28
CA PRO A 265 -0.23 3.59 27.62
C PRO A 265 -1.01 3.70 28.92
N GLY A 266 -2.23 3.15 28.92
CA GLY A 266 -3.17 3.20 30.04
C GLY A 266 -4.02 4.47 30.09
N LEU A 267 -3.73 5.48 29.29
CA LEU A 267 -4.57 6.67 29.14
C LEU A 267 -5.61 6.49 28.04
N SER A 268 -6.66 7.30 28.11
CA SER A 268 -7.75 7.32 27.14
C SER A 268 -8.03 8.73 26.61
N TYR A 269 -8.57 8.79 25.39
CA TYR A 269 -9.19 9.98 24.80
C TYR A 269 -10.66 9.70 24.53
N GLN A 270 -11.55 10.68 24.75
CA GLN A 270 -12.99 10.52 24.55
C GLN A 270 -13.55 11.62 23.66
N TYR A 271 -14.51 11.28 22.79
CA TYR A 271 -15.24 12.22 21.95
C TYR A 271 -16.70 11.81 21.79
N THR A 272 -17.62 12.76 21.97
CA THR A 272 -19.06 12.56 21.79
C THR A 272 -19.49 13.05 20.42
N PHE A 273 -20.13 12.17 19.63
CA PHE A 273 -20.60 12.51 18.28
C PHE A 273 -22.00 13.09 18.34
N THR A 274 -22.21 14.27 17.76
CA THR A 274 -23.50 14.99 17.79
C THR A 274 -24.15 15.13 16.43
N GLU A 275 -23.53 14.59 15.38
CA GLU A 275 -24.00 14.68 13.99
C GLU A 275 -23.89 13.29 13.33
N THR A 276 -24.89 12.94 12.53
CA THR A 276 -24.91 11.71 11.73
C THR A 276 -23.85 11.75 10.63
N GLY A 277 -23.31 10.59 10.26
CA GLY A 277 -22.39 10.49 9.12
C GLY A 277 -21.34 9.39 9.30
N THR A 278 -20.34 9.35 8.44
CA THR A 278 -19.19 8.45 8.57
C THR A 278 -17.91 9.22 8.79
N CYS A 279 -17.32 9.07 9.97
CA CYS A 279 -16.06 9.69 10.35
C CYS A 279 -14.91 8.69 10.20
N THR A 280 -13.92 9.00 9.36
CA THR A 280 -12.67 8.22 9.30
C THR A 280 -11.69 8.78 10.31
N ILE A 281 -11.29 7.92 11.25
CA ILE A 281 -10.30 8.17 12.30
C ILE A 281 -8.97 7.56 11.86
N VAL A 282 -7.89 8.32 12.03
CA VAL A 282 -6.52 7.95 11.72
C VAL A 282 -5.72 7.93 13.02
N ASP A 283 -4.87 6.94 13.17
CA ASP A 283 -3.87 6.95 14.24
C ASP A 283 -2.73 7.93 13.89
N GLY A 284 -2.57 8.98 14.70
CA GLY A 284 -1.56 10.00 14.48
C GLY A 284 -0.11 9.51 14.68
N ILE A 285 0.09 8.36 15.32
CA ILE A 285 1.40 7.69 15.48
C ILE A 285 1.59 6.64 14.39
N PHE A 286 0.59 5.78 14.16
CA PHE A 286 0.58 4.78 13.09
C PHE A 286 -0.31 5.22 11.94
N THR A 287 0.14 6.19 11.17
CA THR A 287 -0.67 6.88 10.14
C THR A 287 -1.23 6.00 9.01
N THR A 288 -0.85 4.72 8.91
CA THR A 288 -1.52 3.73 8.04
C THR A 288 -2.79 3.15 8.63
N GLU A 289 -2.89 3.14 9.96
CA GLU A 289 -4.00 2.53 10.66
C GLU A 289 -5.15 3.51 10.71
N THR A 290 -6.30 3.05 10.23
CA THR A 290 -7.53 3.83 10.16
C THR A 290 -8.70 3.00 10.64
N MET A 291 -9.70 3.66 11.22
CA MET A 291 -10.99 3.06 11.53
C MET A 291 -12.12 4.00 11.07
N LYS A 292 -13.31 3.44 10.87
CA LYS A 292 -14.53 4.19 10.55
C LYS A 292 -15.47 4.18 11.75
N VAL A 293 -15.99 5.35 12.10
CA VAL A 293 -17.14 5.49 13.00
C VAL A 293 -18.34 5.89 12.14
N VAL A 294 -19.37 5.05 12.13
CA VAL A 294 -20.64 5.29 11.46
C VAL A 294 -21.64 5.75 12.52
N ILE A 295 -22.17 6.96 12.37
CA ILE A 295 -23.09 7.60 13.31
C ILE A 295 -24.47 7.61 12.67
N GLU A 296 -25.39 6.87 13.27
CA GLU A 296 -26.79 6.73 12.89
C GLU A 296 -27.69 7.60 13.79
N GLU A 297 -28.93 7.84 13.35
CA GLU A 297 -29.93 8.61 14.12
C GLU A 297 -30.37 7.91 15.41
#